data_AF-A0A6S6TQZ8-F1
#
_entry.id   AF-A0A6S6TQZ8-F1
#
_cell.length_a   1.000
_cell.length_b   1.000
_cell.length_c   1.000
_cell.angle_alpha   90.00
_cell.angle_beta   90.00
_cell.angle_gamma   90.00
#
_symmetry.space_group_name_H-M   'P 1'
#
loop_
_entity.id
_entity.type
_entity.pdbx_description
1 polymer ?
#
loop_
_entity_poly.entity_id
_entity_poly.type
_entity_poly.pdbx_seq_one_letter_code
_entity_poly.pdbx_strand_id
1 'polypeptide(L)'
;MNRFILFGISSLFWVSCAKPWKASASQKSSAAKTHILNVNEQEWTHLSEDIMLFSQLERLNIQNNALKELPEFINEVKQLKRVNVADNYLTALPETLGDLEMIERLNISNNQFSSLPKAILKLPNLEVLDIRNNKLSTLPQELSDLKQLNAIYIGGNNFTEEQRNIFRKWLPYTKIILRSNKRK
;
A
#
# COMPACT_ATOMS: atom_id res chain seq x y z
N MET A 1 -14.59 33.81 -50.31
CA MET A 1 -15.47 32.63 -50.14
C MET A 1 -14.67 31.53 -49.46
N ASN A 2 -14.83 31.37 -48.15
CA ASN A 2 -14.74 30.07 -47.47
C ASN A 2 -15.46 30.24 -46.12
N ARG A 3 -16.55 29.48 -45.96
CA ARG A 3 -17.49 29.57 -44.83
C ARG A 3 -17.02 28.67 -43.69
N PHE A 4 -17.19 29.19 -42.49
CA PHE A 4 -17.25 28.45 -41.23
C PHE A 4 -18.30 27.32 -41.28
N ILE A 5 -17.99 26.18 -40.67
CA ILE A 5 -18.97 25.37 -39.95
C ILE A 5 -18.34 24.92 -38.63
N LEU A 6 -18.93 25.39 -37.54
CA LEU A 6 -18.74 24.96 -36.14
C LEU A 6 -19.94 24.07 -35.78
N PHE A 7 -19.68 22.82 -35.40
CA PHE A 7 -20.53 21.94 -34.57
C PHE A 7 -19.57 20.84 -34.08
N GLY A 8 -19.58 20.32 -32.86
CA GLY A 8 -20.48 20.40 -31.73
C GLY A 8 -19.93 19.42 -30.68
N ILE A 9 -20.35 19.61 -29.45
CA ILE A 9 -19.92 18.90 -28.24
C ILE A 9 -20.21 17.40 -28.38
N SER A 10 -19.23 16.54 -28.16
CA SER A 10 -19.49 15.19 -27.66
C SER A 10 -18.38 14.78 -26.71
N SER A 11 -18.77 14.58 -25.45
CA SER A 11 -18.05 13.80 -24.44
C SER A 11 -17.45 12.53 -25.07
N LEU A 12 -16.17 12.59 -25.43
CA LEU A 12 -15.40 11.39 -25.65
C LEU A 12 -15.11 10.84 -24.27
N PHE A 13 -15.96 9.88 -23.88
CA PHE A 13 -15.66 8.90 -22.85
C PHE A 13 -14.26 8.35 -23.15
N TRP A 14 -13.24 8.86 -22.47
CA TRP A 14 -12.02 8.10 -22.29
C TRP A 14 -12.45 6.88 -21.48
N VAL A 15 -12.64 5.76 -22.16
CA VAL A 15 -12.47 4.46 -21.54
C VAL A 15 -11.07 4.53 -20.94
N SER A 16 -11.00 4.77 -19.62
CA SER A 16 -9.74 4.87 -18.89
C SER A 16 -9.08 3.51 -18.98
N CYS A 17 -8.25 3.32 -20.00
CA CYS A 17 -7.42 2.13 -20.14
C CYS A 17 -6.63 2.00 -18.83
N ALA A 18 -6.56 0.76 -18.32
CA ALA A 18 -5.68 0.47 -17.20
C ALA A 18 -4.30 1.07 -17.50
N LYS A 19 -3.82 1.93 -16.59
CA LYS A 19 -2.53 2.60 -16.68
C LYS A 19 -1.56 1.87 -15.76
N PRO A 20 -0.93 0.76 -16.19
CA PRO A 20 0.07 0.10 -15.35
C PRO A 20 1.29 1.01 -15.23
N TRP A 21 1.87 1.07 -14.04
CA TRP A 21 3.18 1.67 -13.89
C TRP A 21 4.21 0.85 -14.66
N LYS A 22 4.99 1.52 -15.50
CA LYS A 22 6.16 0.97 -16.19
C LYS A 22 7.35 1.88 -15.92
N ALA A 23 8.53 1.28 -15.75
CA ALA A 23 9.73 2.06 -15.52
C ALA A 23 10.09 2.85 -16.79
N SER A 24 10.38 4.13 -16.62
CA SER A 24 10.91 4.97 -17.70
C SER A 24 12.31 4.50 -18.13
N ALA A 25 12.79 4.93 -19.30
CA ALA A 25 14.15 4.62 -19.74
C ALA A 25 15.22 5.06 -18.73
N SER A 26 15.04 6.24 -18.09
CA SER A 26 15.95 6.71 -17.05
C SER A 26 15.90 5.83 -15.82
N GLN A 27 14.71 5.43 -15.37
CA GLN A 27 14.54 4.51 -14.23
C GLN A 27 15.19 3.15 -14.52
N LYS A 28 14.97 2.58 -15.71
CA LYS A 28 15.60 1.31 -16.13
C LYS A 28 17.13 1.41 -16.11
N SER A 29 17.69 2.53 -16.59
CA SER A 29 19.15 2.74 -16.60
C SER A 29 19.78 2.82 -15.20
N SER A 30 19.02 3.20 -14.17
CA SER A 30 19.50 3.32 -12.79
C SER A 30 18.94 2.26 -11.83
N ALA A 31 18.14 1.31 -12.31
CA ALA A 31 17.33 0.42 -11.47
C ALA A 31 18.19 -0.39 -10.48
N ALA A 32 19.28 -0.99 -10.95
CA ALA A 32 20.17 -1.83 -10.14
C ALA A 32 20.87 -1.10 -8.97
N LYS A 33 20.95 0.24 -8.99
CA LYS A 33 21.54 1.07 -7.93
C LYS A 33 20.49 1.85 -7.13
N THR A 34 19.23 1.73 -7.48
CA THR A 34 18.15 2.53 -6.90
C THR A 34 17.67 1.86 -5.62
N HIS A 35 17.82 2.57 -4.49
CA HIS A 35 17.37 2.12 -3.18
C HIS A 35 15.99 2.67 -2.81
N ILE A 36 15.56 3.75 -3.48
CA ILE A 36 14.29 4.43 -3.22
C ILE A 36 13.59 4.70 -4.56
N LEU A 37 12.36 4.21 -4.68
CA LEU A 37 11.50 4.43 -5.84
C LEU A 37 10.21 5.12 -5.39
N ASN A 38 9.96 6.31 -5.94
CA ASN A 38 8.73 7.06 -5.74
C ASN A 38 7.98 7.19 -7.07
N VAL A 39 6.77 6.66 -7.12
CA VAL A 39 5.91 6.64 -8.33
C VAL A 39 4.47 7.02 -7.98
N ASN A 40 4.33 7.96 -7.05
CA ASN A 40 3.06 8.45 -6.51
C ASN A 40 2.32 9.36 -7.50
N GLU A 41 1.00 9.50 -7.33
CA GLU A 41 0.20 10.56 -7.98
C GLU A 41 0.17 10.49 -9.50
N GLN A 42 0.01 9.29 -10.05
CA GLN A 42 0.03 9.08 -11.50
C GLN A 42 -1.15 8.25 -11.99
N GLU A 43 -2.15 8.00 -11.13
CA GLU A 43 -3.32 7.18 -11.45
C GLU A 43 -2.95 5.75 -11.89
N TRP A 44 -1.84 5.21 -11.39
CA TRP A 44 -1.44 3.84 -11.72
C TRP A 44 -2.49 2.84 -11.23
N THR A 45 -2.92 1.94 -12.11
CA THR A 45 -3.91 0.90 -11.75
C THR A 45 -3.27 -0.42 -11.36
N HIS A 46 -2.05 -0.68 -11.84
CA HIS A 46 -1.27 -1.90 -11.55
C HIS A 46 0.22 -1.58 -11.52
N LEU A 47 0.99 -2.39 -10.80
CA LEU A 47 2.46 -2.39 -10.87
C LEU A 47 2.90 -3.41 -11.92
N SER A 48 3.79 -3.03 -12.85
CA SER A 48 4.33 -4.00 -13.82
C SER A 48 5.56 -4.74 -13.30
N GLU A 49 5.95 -5.79 -14.01
CA GLU A 49 7.15 -6.59 -13.80
C GLU A 49 8.45 -5.77 -13.83
N ASP A 50 8.44 -4.54 -14.38
CA ASP A 50 9.60 -3.65 -14.35
C ASP A 50 10.11 -3.38 -12.92
N ILE A 51 9.28 -3.57 -11.88
CA ILE A 51 9.70 -3.44 -10.48
C ILE A 51 10.83 -4.42 -10.11
N MET A 52 10.89 -5.58 -10.76
CA MET A 52 11.92 -6.59 -10.51
C MET A 52 13.31 -6.14 -10.98
N LEU A 53 13.40 -5.09 -11.81
CA LEU A 53 14.68 -4.49 -12.21
C LEU A 53 15.40 -3.80 -11.04
N PHE A 54 14.68 -3.47 -9.97
CA PHE A 54 15.19 -2.69 -8.84
C PHE A 54 15.66 -3.61 -7.72
N SER A 55 16.68 -4.44 -7.98
CA SER A 55 17.15 -5.49 -7.07
C SER A 55 17.70 -4.99 -5.73
N GLN A 56 18.07 -3.71 -5.63
CA GLN A 56 18.56 -3.05 -4.41
C GLN A 56 17.50 -2.15 -3.75
N LEU A 57 16.23 -2.26 -4.16
CA LEU A 57 15.18 -1.38 -3.68
C LEU A 57 14.84 -1.66 -2.22
N GLU A 58 15.07 -0.66 -1.37
CA GLU A 58 14.73 -0.74 0.05
C GLU A 58 13.43 0.00 0.37
N ARG A 59 13.07 1.01 -0.42
CA ARG A 59 11.91 1.87 -0.16
C ARG A 59 11.06 2.06 -1.41
N LEU A 60 9.83 1.58 -1.33
CA LEU A 60 8.85 1.70 -2.40
C LEU A 60 7.71 2.61 -1.95
N ASN A 61 7.47 3.67 -2.72
CA ASN A 61 6.34 4.57 -2.52
C ASN A 61 5.50 4.61 -3.81
N ILE A 62 4.26 4.12 -3.71
CA ILE A 62 3.26 4.13 -4.78
C ILE A 62 1.93 4.70 -4.25
N GLN A 63 2.01 5.60 -3.26
CA GLN A 63 0.81 6.17 -2.65
C GLN A 63 0.04 7.07 -3.64
N ASN A 64 -1.23 7.33 -3.34
CA ASN A 64 -2.09 8.24 -4.12
C ASN A 64 -2.15 7.84 -5.60
N ASN A 65 -2.55 6.58 -5.83
CA ASN A 65 -2.75 5.99 -7.16
C ASN A 65 -4.10 5.26 -7.19
N ALA A 66 -4.35 4.47 -8.22
CA ALA A 66 -5.58 3.72 -8.41
C ALA A 66 -5.38 2.20 -8.30
N LEU A 67 -4.36 1.75 -7.55
CA LEU A 67 -4.04 0.33 -7.40
C LEU A 67 -5.19 -0.42 -6.72
N LYS A 68 -5.62 -1.53 -7.33
CA LYS A 68 -6.61 -2.45 -6.74
C LYS A 68 -5.98 -3.67 -6.08
N GLU A 69 -4.77 -4.01 -6.49
CA GLU A 69 -3.96 -5.10 -5.96
C GLU A 69 -2.46 -4.77 -6.07
N LEU A 70 -1.65 -5.51 -5.31
CA LEU A 70 -0.22 -5.64 -5.57
C LEU A 70 0.04 -7.01 -6.22
N PRO A 71 0.99 -7.10 -7.16
CA PRO A 71 1.27 -8.34 -7.87
C PRO A 71 2.00 -9.36 -6.99
N GLU A 72 1.80 -10.66 -7.27
CA GLU A 72 2.47 -11.75 -6.55
C GLU A 72 4.00 -11.73 -6.70
N PHE A 73 4.53 -11.23 -7.82
CA PHE A 73 5.98 -11.09 -8.01
C PHE A 73 6.63 -9.96 -7.18
N ILE A 74 5.86 -9.26 -6.32
CA ILE A 74 6.43 -8.26 -5.41
C ILE A 74 7.50 -8.87 -4.49
N ASN A 75 7.38 -10.18 -4.21
CA ASN A 75 8.34 -10.91 -3.40
C ASN A 75 9.73 -11.04 -4.03
N GLU A 76 9.90 -10.78 -5.33
CA GLU A 76 11.22 -10.79 -5.99
C GLU A 76 12.10 -9.60 -5.53
N VAL A 77 11.49 -8.55 -4.98
CA VAL A 77 12.20 -7.35 -4.50
C VAL A 77 12.60 -7.52 -3.02
N LYS A 78 13.43 -8.53 -2.75
CA LYS A 78 13.76 -9.03 -1.40
C LYS A 78 14.35 -8.00 -0.43
N GLN A 79 14.93 -6.92 -0.93
CA GLN A 79 15.57 -5.88 -0.12
C GLN A 79 14.60 -4.84 0.46
N LEU A 80 13.29 -4.96 0.18
CA LEU A 80 12.29 -4.00 0.65
C LEU A 80 12.21 -3.95 2.18
N LYS A 81 12.47 -2.76 2.71
CA LYS A 81 12.35 -2.41 4.14
C LYS A 81 11.14 -1.55 4.41
N ARG A 82 10.75 -0.70 3.47
CA ARG A 82 9.65 0.26 3.64
C ARG A 82 8.75 0.27 2.42
N VAL A 83 7.48 -0.05 2.63
CA VAL A 83 6.47 -0.09 1.57
C VAL A 83 5.34 0.86 1.94
N ASN A 84 5.08 1.83 1.06
CA ASN A 84 3.97 2.76 1.18
C ASN A 84 3.06 2.66 -0.04
N VAL A 85 1.85 2.13 0.17
CA VAL A 85 0.79 1.99 -0.82
C VAL A 85 -0.50 2.65 -0.33
N ALA A 86 -0.37 3.65 0.54
CA ALA A 86 -1.49 4.41 1.05
C ALA A 86 -2.26 5.12 -0.07
N ASP A 87 -3.52 5.47 0.20
CA ASP A 87 -4.35 6.25 -0.74
C ASP A 87 -4.46 5.54 -2.11
N ASN A 88 -4.93 4.30 -2.06
CA ASN A 88 -5.22 3.45 -3.22
C ASN A 88 -6.59 2.78 -3.03
N TYR A 89 -6.92 1.80 -3.87
CA TYR A 89 -8.17 1.03 -3.80
C TYR A 89 -7.95 -0.43 -3.42
N LEU A 90 -6.88 -0.74 -2.68
CA LEU A 90 -6.53 -2.10 -2.30
C LEU A 90 -7.58 -2.70 -1.36
N THR A 91 -7.96 -3.95 -1.61
CA THR A 91 -8.83 -4.76 -0.72
C THR A 91 -8.09 -5.95 -0.12
N ALA A 92 -6.98 -6.36 -0.73
CA ALA A 92 -6.12 -7.46 -0.32
C ALA A 92 -4.64 -7.14 -0.59
N LEU A 93 -3.75 -7.94 -0.01
CA LEU A 93 -2.32 -7.98 -0.34
C LEU A 93 -2.00 -9.41 -0.80
N PRO A 94 -1.07 -9.59 -1.74
CA PRO A 94 -0.65 -10.90 -2.18
C PRO A 94 -0.04 -11.68 -1.02
N GLU A 95 -0.23 -13.00 -0.98
CA GLU A 95 0.29 -13.83 0.11
C GLU A 95 1.83 -13.82 0.14
N THR A 96 2.44 -13.71 -1.04
CA THR A 96 3.89 -13.58 -1.25
C THR A 96 4.50 -12.32 -0.64
N LEU A 97 3.71 -11.30 -0.28
CA LEU A 97 4.21 -10.17 0.51
C LEU A 97 4.84 -10.65 1.83
N GLY A 98 4.31 -11.74 2.41
CA GLY A 98 4.85 -12.36 3.61
C GLY A 98 6.27 -12.91 3.47
N ASP A 99 6.77 -13.10 2.24
CA ASP A 99 8.13 -13.58 1.97
C ASP A 99 9.18 -12.45 2.00
N LEU A 100 8.76 -11.21 2.18
CA LEU A 100 9.64 -10.04 2.25
C LEU A 100 10.08 -9.79 3.70
N GLU A 101 11.00 -10.64 4.16
CA GLU A 101 11.43 -10.70 5.56
C GLU A 101 12.03 -9.38 6.09
N MET A 102 12.55 -8.52 5.22
CA MET A 102 13.19 -7.25 5.59
C MET A 102 12.22 -6.10 5.84
N ILE A 103 10.90 -6.26 5.62
CA ILE A 103 9.95 -5.16 5.82
C ILE A 103 9.89 -4.76 7.29
N GLU A 104 10.33 -3.53 7.56
CA GLU A 104 10.26 -2.86 8.87
C GLU A 104 9.02 -1.96 8.96
N ARG A 105 8.60 -1.35 7.85
CA ARG A 105 7.50 -0.39 7.82
C ARG A 105 6.56 -0.63 6.65
N LEU A 106 5.29 -0.84 6.99
CA LEU A 106 4.23 -1.04 6.01
C LEU A 106 3.11 0.00 6.23
N ASN A 107 2.84 0.79 5.20
CA ASN A 107 1.71 1.72 5.18
C ASN A 107 0.70 1.30 4.10
N ILE A 108 -0.46 0.86 4.57
CA ILE A 108 -1.63 0.49 3.76
C ILE A 108 -2.85 1.35 4.13
N SER A 109 -2.63 2.52 4.73
CA SER A 109 -3.71 3.43 5.13
C SER A 109 -4.49 3.98 3.95
N ASN A 110 -5.72 4.46 4.18
CA ASN A 110 -6.59 5.01 3.14
C ASN A 110 -6.79 4.04 1.96
N ASN A 111 -7.17 2.79 2.27
CA ASN A 111 -7.51 1.76 1.28
C ASN A 111 -8.92 1.20 1.61
N GLN A 112 -9.24 0.00 1.14
CA GLN A 112 -10.56 -0.62 1.30
C GLN A 112 -10.53 -1.95 2.06
N PHE A 113 -9.51 -2.20 2.87
CA PHE A 113 -9.37 -3.45 3.63
C PHE A 113 -10.51 -3.63 4.64
N SER A 114 -11.26 -4.73 4.53
CA SER A 114 -12.29 -5.15 5.49
C SER A 114 -11.76 -6.08 6.58
N SER A 115 -10.61 -6.72 6.35
CA SER A 115 -9.86 -7.53 7.31
C SER A 115 -8.36 -7.29 7.14
N LEU A 116 -7.57 -7.60 8.18
CA LEU A 116 -6.12 -7.50 8.09
C LEU A 116 -5.58 -8.65 7.22
N PRO A 117 -4.80 -8.38 6.15
CA PRO A 117 -4.22 -9.42 5.31
C PRO A 117 -3.28 -10.36 6.08
N LYS A 118 -3.42 -11.68 5.88
CA LYS A 118 -2.60 -12.69 6.57
C LYS A 118 -1.11 -12.58 6.26
N ALA A 119 -0.76 -12.12 5.05
CA ALA A 119 0.63 -11.86 4.67
C ALA A 119 1.37 -10.93 5.65
N ILE A 120 0.68 -9.96 6.27
CA ILE A 120 1.28 -9.04 7.25
C ILE A 120 1.74 -9.79 8.51
N LEU A 121 1.03 -10.85 8.89
CA LEU A 121 1.36 -11.66 10.07
C LEU A 121 2.63 -12.50 9.88
N LYS A 122 3.12 -12.60 8.64
CA LYS A 122 4.34 -13.34 8.28
C LYS A 122 5.59 -12.45 8.24
N LEU A 123 5.50 -11.15 8.51
CA LEU A 123 6.60 -10.21 8.41
C LEU A 123 7.40 -10.13 9.74
N PRO A 124 8.52 -10.87 9.89
CA PRO A 124 9.17 -11.05 11.19
C PRO A 124 9.80 -9.76 11.76
N ASN A 125 10.18 -8.83 10.89
CA ASN A 125 10.86 -7.58 11.23
C ASN A 125 9.93 -6.37 11.24
N LEU A 126 8.60 -6.55 11.13
CA LEU A 126 7.67 -5.42 11.05
C LEU A 126 7.64 -4.62 12.35
N GLU A 127 8.12 -3.38 12.29
CA GLU A 127 8.17 -2.46 13.44
C GLU A 127 6.99 -1.50 13.48
N VAL A 128 6.56 -1.04 12.30
CA VAL A 128 5.51 -0.02 12.17
C VAL A 128 4.51 -0.45 11.12
N LEU A 129 3.26 -0.57 11.55
CA LEU A 129 2.12 -0.87 10.69
C LEU A 129 1.11 0.28 10.71
N ASP A 130 0.81 0.83 9.54
CA ASP A 130 -0.24 1.84 9.39
C ASP A 130 -1.39 1.29 8.55
N ILE A 131 -2.52 1.06 9.23
CA ILE A 131 -3.77 0.56 8.64
C ILE A 131 -4.92 1.57 8.77
N ARG A 132 -4.61 2.84 9.04
CA ARG A 132 -5.63 3.88 9.24
C ARG A 132 -6.59 3.99 8.06
N ASN A 133 -7.80 4.46 8.33
CA ASN A 133 -8.79 4.80 7.30
C ASN A 133 -9.08 3.64 6.33
N ASN A 134 -9.28 2.44 6.88
CA ASN A 134 -9.78 1.27 6.17
C ASN A 134 -11.19 0.92 6.71
N LYS A 135 -11.69 -0.29 6.42
CA LYS A 135 -13.01 -0.78 6.84
C LYS A 135 -12.88 -1.92 7.86
N LEU A 136 -11.76 -1.98 8.59
CA LEU A 136 -11.47 -3.06 9.55
C LEU A 136 -12.42 -2.98 10.74
N SER A 137 -13.03 -4.10 11.09
CA SER A 137 -13.85 -4.24 12.30
C SER A 137 -13.20 -5.12 13.36
N THR A 138 -12.14 -5.86 13.06
CA THR A 138 -11.37 -6.64 14.05
C THR A 138 -9.91 -6.75 13.61
N LEU A 139 -9.05 -7.18 14.53
CA LEU A 139 -7.68 -7.60 14.25
C LEU A 139 -7.52 -9.06 14.69
N PRO A 140 -6.66 -9.84 14.02
CA PRO A 140 -6.30 -11.19 14.47
C PRO A 140 -5.45 -11.13 15.74
N GLN A 141 -5.62 -12.11 16.63
CA GLN A 141 -4.81 -12.21 17.86
C GLN A 141 -3.35 -12.51 17.54
N GLU A 142 -3.09 -13.23 16.45
CA GLU A 142 -1.79 -13.56 15.87
C GLU A 142 -0.92 -12.34 15.59
N LEU A 143 -1.50 -11.13 15.59
CA LEU A 143 -0.73 -9.88 15.56
C LEU A 143 0.23 -9.76 16.76
N SER A 144 -0.04 -10.44 17.88
CA SER A 144 0.87 -10.54 19.03
C SER A 144 2.14 -11.36 18.76
N ASP A 145 2.19 -12.08 17.65
CA ASP A 145 3.37 -12.87 17.24
C ASP A 145 4.43 -12.01 16.55
N LEU A 146 4.07 -10.82 16.07
CA LEU A 146 4.99 -9.84 15.51
C LEU A 146 5.82 -9.18 16.63
N LYS A 147 6.90 -9.84 17.05
CA LYS A 147 7.71 -9.43 18.22
C LYS A 147 8.39 -8.08 18.08
N GLN A 148 8.63 -7.63 16.85
CA GLN A 148 9.25 -6.34 16.57
C GLN A 148 8.23 -5.19 16.46
N LEU A 149 6.92 -5.48 16.51
CA LEU A 149 5.88 -4.48 16.27
C LEU A 149 5.80 -3.46 17.41
N ASN A 150 6.40 -2.30 17.19
CA ASN A 150 6.52 -1.21 18.14
C ASN A 150 5.34 -0.24 18.08
N ALA A 151 4.77 -0.03 16.89
CA ALA A 151 3.66 0.89 16.70
C ALA A 151 2.66 0.42 15.65
N ILE A 152 1.38 0.54 15.98
CA ILE A 152 0.28 0.31 15.05
C ILE A 152 -0.69 1.49 15.02
N TYR A 153 -0.97 2.01 13.82
CA TYR A 153 -1.91 3.10 13.61
C TYR A 153 -3.23 2.55 13.09
N ILE A 154 -4.30 2.68 13.88
CA ILE A 154 -5.60 2.03 13.60
C ILE A 154 -6.78 3.00 13.43
N GLY A 155 -6.55 4.29 13.63
CA GLY A 155 -7.59 5.33 13.55
C GLY A 155 -8.36 5.34 12.22
N GLY A 156 -9.66 5.66 12.28
CA GLY A 156 -10.52 5.74 11.10
C GLY A 156 -10.97 4.39 10.53
N ASN A 157 -10.89 3.32 11.32
CA ASN A 157 -11.51 2.02 11.05
C ASN A 157 -12.81 1.85 11.87
N ASN A 158 -13.48 0.70 11.71
CA ASN A 158 -14.76 0.38 12.33
C ASN A 158 -14.60 -0.36 13.69
N PHE A 159 -13.57 -0.01 14.46
CA PHE A 159 -13.33 -0.63 15.76
C PHE A 159 -14.22 -0.03 16.86
N THR A 160 -14.85 -0.88 17.68
CA THR A 160 -15.53 -0.47 18.91
C THR A 160 -14.52 -0.20 20.04
N GLU A 161 -14.95 0.42 21.14
CA GLU A 161 -14.05 0.58 22.32
C GLU A 161 -13.70 -0.77 22.95
N GLU A 162 -14.64 -1.72 22.96
CA GLU A 162 -14.39 -3.07 23.45
C GLU A 162 -13.28 -3.77 22.66
N GLN A 163 -13.34 -3.70 21.33
CA GLN A 163 -12.30 -4.26 20.46
C GLN A 163 -10.95 -3.57 20.69
N ARG A 164 -10.93 -2.24 20.83
CA ARG A 164 -9.70 -1.51 21.18
C ARG A 164 -9.11 -1.98 22.50
N ASN A 165 -9.94 -2.27 23.49
CA ASN A 165 -9.49 -2.82 24.77
C ASN A 165 -8.94 -4.24 24.65
N ILE A 166 -9.51 -5.07 23.78
CA ILE A 166 -8.97 -6.39 23.45
C ILE A 166 -7.58 -6.26 22.80
N PHE A 167 -7.42 -5.34 21.83
CA PHE A 167 -6.13 -5.14 21.17
C PHE A 167 -5.03 -4.70 22.14
N ARG A 168 -5.36 -3.86 23.13
CA ARG A 168 -4.43 -3.46 24.20
C ARG A 168 -3.98 -4.65 25.06
N LYS A 169 -4.82 -5.67 25.23
CA LYS A 169 -4.46 -6.90 25.94
C LYS A 169 -3.53 -7.79 25.10
N TRP A 170 -3.78 -7.91 23.80
CA TRP A 170 -2.93 -8.69 22.89
C TRP A 170 -1.58 -8.03 22.62
N LEU A 171 -1.54 -6.69 22.62
CA LEU A 171 -0.37 -5.89 22.27
C LEU A 171 0.04 -4.95 23.42
N PRO A 172 0.41 -5.47 24.61
CA PRO A 172 0.65 -4.65 25.78
C PRO A 172 1.88 -3.74 25.66
N TYR A 173 2.83 -4.08 24.78
CA TYR A 173 4.07 -3.31 24.55
C TYR A 173 4.07 -2.52 23.23
N THR A 174 3.04 -2.68 22.40
CA THR A 174 2.92 -1.95 21.13
C THR A 174 2.15 -0.66 21.35
N LYS A 175 2.66 0.44 20.81
CA LYS A 175 1.93 1.70 20.80
C LYS A 175 0.75 1.60 19.83
N ILE A 176 -0.48 1.63 20.36
CA ILE A 176 -1.70 1.68 19.54
C ILE A 176 -2.14 3.14 19.36
N ILE A 177 -2.10 3.65 18.12
CA ILE A 177 -2.45 5.03 17.79
C ILE A 177 -3.84 5.09 17.13
N LEU A 178 -4.76 5.83 17.76
CA LEU A 178 -6.17 5.92 17.35
C LEU A 178 -6.49 7.12 16.44
N ARG A 179 -5.56 8.05 16.24
CA ARG A 179 -5.81 9.27 15.45
C ARG A 179 -5.92 8.93 13.96
N SER A 180 -7.04 9.31 13.34
CA SER A 180 -7.21 9.29 11.88
C SER A 180 -6.43 10.44 11.23
N ASN A 181 -5.95 10.23 10.00
CA ASN A 181 -5.35 11.28 9.17
C ASN A 181 -6.38 12.11 8.39
N LYS A 182 -7.69 11.81 8.46
CA LYS A 182 -8.69 12.62 7.76
C LYS A 182 -8.74 14.00 8.41
N ARG A 183 -8.23 15.02 7.70
CA ARG A 183 -8.61 16.40 7.96
C ARG A 183 -10.12 16.48 7.69
N LYS A 184 -10.88 17.00 8.66
CA LYS A 184 -12.31 17.30 8.49
C LYS A 184 -12.51 18.28 7.35
#